data_AF-A0A8B6BXQ1-F1
#
_entry.id   AF-A0A8B6BXQ1-F1
#
_cell.length_a   1.000
_cell.length_b   1.000
_cell.length_c   1.000
_cell.angle_alpha   90.00
_cell.angle_beta   90.00
_cell.angle_gamma   90.00
#
_symmetry.space_group_name_H-M   'P 1'
#
loop_
_entity.id
_entity.type
_entity.pdbx_description
1 polymer ?
#
loop_
_entity_poly.entity_id
_entity_poly.type
_entity_poly.pdbx_seq_one_letter_code
_entity_poly.pdbx_strand_id
1 'polypeptide(L)'
;MQKAYSPLKKLEHLLQATQCIYQCLNGNTDEAIQGPVAVGADDFLPMLIYVVVHCGIIAAEIEADYMWDLINPAVMNTEGGYYLTSLNSAVLVLKNFKEMQEAQNTQHESRLPSISDMQGFLKIAIPDELRDSIIWKTLPVRPNMNTRDVCSMIAHKFKITNPQDYGFYYIVRGVETKLNDSHCPQDVKTEIMLKNQDCVFAYKRLASNIAWPLSVKK
;
A
#
# COMPACT_ATOMS: atom_id res chain seq x y z
N MET A 1 -13.15 -10.69 -20.51
CA MET A 1 -14.30 -10.14 -19.76
C MET A 1 -15.39 -9.60 -20.69
N GLN A 2 -15.18 -8.49 -21.41
CA GLN A 2 -16.22 -7.83 -22.22
C GLN A 2 -16.87 -8.71 -23.31
N LYS A 3 -16.12 -9.66 -23.89
CA LYS A 3 -16.66 -10.61 -24.90
C LYS A 3 -17.61 -11.66 -24.32
N ALA A 4 -17.62 -11.85 -22.99
CA ALA A 4 -18.51 -12.81 -22.35
C ALA A 4 -19.82 -12.13 -21.96
N TYR A 5 -20.96 -12.78 -22.26
CA TYR A 5 -22.28 -12.28 -21.86
C TYR A 5 -22.71 -12.78 -20.48
N SER A 6 -22.25 -13.97 -20.06
CA SER A 6 -22.60 -14.51 -18.74
C SER A 6 -21.83 -13.79 -17.62
N PRO A 7 -22.50 -13.29 -16.57
CA PRO A 7 -21.84 -12.63 -15.44
C PRO A 7 -20.91 -13.59 -14.69
N LEU A 8 -21.30 -14.87 -14.55
CA LEU A 8 -20.45 -15.89 -13.96
C LEU A 8 -19.16 -16.08 -14.78
N LYS A 9 -19.27 -16.11 -16.11
CA LYS A 9 -18.11 -16.24 -16.99
C LYS A 9 -17.22 -14.99 -16.98
N LYS A 10 -17.80 -13.80 -16.77
CA LYS A 10 -17.01 -12.57 -16.55
C LYS A 10 -16.23 -12.67 -15.23
N LEU A 11 -16.85 -13.18 -14.17
CA LEU A 11 -16.20 -13.40 -12.87
C LEU A 11 -15.07 -14.44 -12.97
N GLU A 12 -15.26 -15.53 -13.70
CA GLU A 12 -14.19 -16.51 -13.97
C GLU A 12 -12.98 -15.86 -14.64
N HIS A 13 -13.20 -15.01 -15.64
CA HIS A 13 -12.09 -14.28 -16.27
C HIS A 13 -11.40 -13.30 -15.29
N LEU A 14 -12.15 -12.68 -14.38
CA LEU A 14 -11.57 -11.83 -13.34
C LEU A 14 -10.66 -12.66 -12.43
N LEU A 15 -11.14 -13.81 -11.94
CA LEU A 15 -10.36 -14.70 -11.09
C LEU A 15 -9.11 -15.25 -11.79
N GLN A 16 -9.21 -15.58 -13.07
CA GLN A 16 -8.04 -15.98 -13.87
C GLN A 16 -7.01 -14.85 -13.99
N ALA A 17 -7.47 -13.61 -14.19
CA ALA A 17 -6.59 -12.46 -14.25
C ALA A 17 -5.93 -12.20 -12.89
N THR A 18 -6.66 -12.32 -11.77
CA THR A 18 -6.07 -12.15 -10.43
C THR A 18 -5.04 -13.22 -10.13
N GLN A 19 -5.32 -14.48 -10.48
CA GLN A 19 -4.35 -15.58 -10.36
C GLN A 19 -3.08 -15.30 -11.18
N CYS A 20 -3.22 -14.82 -12.42
CA CYS A 20 -2.07 -14.45 -13.26
C CYS A 20 -1.26 -13.31 -12.63
N ILE A 21 -1.91 -12.28 -12.06
CA ILE A 21 -1.23 -11.20 -11.34
C ILE A 21 -0.42 -11.77 -10.17
N TYR A 22 -1.00 -12.63 -9.32
CA TYR A 22 -0.28 -13.24 -8.21
C TYR A 22 0.87 -14.15 -8.67
N GLN A 23 0.69 -14.90 -9.75
CA GLN A 23 1.76 -15.72 -10.33
C GLN A 23 2.93 -14.86 -10.85
N CYS A 24 2.65 -13.75 -11.52
CA CYS A 24 3.70 -12.83 -11.97
C CYS A 24 4.42 -12.16 -10.78
N LEU A 25 3.68 -11.82 -9.72
CA LEU A 25 4.25 -11.22 -8.53
C LEU A 25 5.13 -12.21 -7.74
N ASN A 26 4.74 -13.47 -7.67
CA ASN A 26 5.50 -14.53 -7.00
C ASN A 26 6.59 -15.16 -7.88
N GLY A 27 6.45 -15.13 -9.20
CA GLY A 27 7.38 -15.74 -10.16
C GLY A 27 8.54 -14.82 -10.56
N ASN A 28 8.43 -13.52 -10.29
CA ASN A 28 9.53 -12.56 -10.50
C ASN A 28 10.51 -12.49 -9.32
N THR A 29 10.28 -13.22 -8.23
CA THR A 29 11.32 -13.44 -7.22
C THR A 29 12.23 -14.57 -7.70
N ASP A 30 13.36 -14.21 -8.30
CA ASP A 30 14.44 -15.14 -8.65
C ASP A 30 14.68 -16.14 -7.49
N GLU A 31 14.56 -17.43 -7.81
CA GLU A 31 14.67 -18.59 -6.92
C GLU A 31 16.09 -18.78 -6.35
N ALA A 32 16.60 -17.83 -5.55
CA ALA A 32 17.87 -18.09 -4.85
C ALA A 32 18.10 -17.41 -3.49
N ILE A 33 17.48 -16.27 -3.14
CA ILE A 33 17.97 -15.52 -1.94
C ILE A 33 16.88 -14.99 -1.00
N GLN A 34 15.61 -14.93 -1.38
CA GLN A 34 14.57 -14.38 -0.50
C GLN A 34 13.40 -15.35 -0.39
N GLY A 35 13.07 -15.78 0.83
CA GLY A 35 11.90 -16.61 1.10
C GLY A 35 10.61 -15.95 0.61
N PRO A 36 9.49 -16.69 0.53
CA PRO A 36 8.27 -16.24 -0.14
C PRO A 36 7.79 -14.91 0.45
N VAL A 37 8.00 -13.82 -0.30
CA VAL A 37 7.43 -12.52 0.03
C VAL A 37 5.92 -12.69 -0.16
N ALA A 38 5.19 -12.81 0.94
CA ALA A 38 3.74 -12.89 0.89
C ALA A 38 3.20 -11.58 0.32
N VAL A 39 2.88 -11.58 -0.98
CA VAL A 39 2.24 -10.47 -1.69
C VAL A 39 0.99 -10.07 -0.91
N GLY A 40 1.03 -8.89 -0.31
CA GLY A 40 -0.08 -8.37 0.47
C GLY A 40 -1.19 -7.84 -0.45
N ALA A 41 -2.38 -7.62 0.09
CA ALA A 41 -3.44 -6.88 -0.61
C ALA A 41 -2.97 -5.48 -1.07
N ASP A 42 -1.99 -4.90 -0.36
CA ASP A 42 -1.37 -3.61 -0.66
C ASP A 42 -0.55 -3.62 -1.97
N ASP A 43 -0.05 -4.79 -2.40
CA ASP A 43 0.72 -4.95 -3.65
C ASP A 43 -0.19 -5.34 -4.82
N PHE A 44 -1.31 -6.00 -4.53
CA PHE A 44 -2.25 -6.49 -5.55
C PHE A 44 -3.04 -5.37 -6.24
N LEU A 45 -3.62 -4.44 -5.48
CA LEU A 45 -4.50 -3.41 -6.05
C LEU A 45 -3.78 -2.51 -7.08
N PRO A 46 -2.56 -2.00 -6.84
CA PRO A 46 -1.81 -1.25 -7.85
C PRO A 46 -1.56 -2.05 -9.14
N MET A 47 -1.29 -3.34 -9.02
CA MET A 47 -1.10 -4.23 -10.17
C MET A 47 -2.40 -4.48 -10.92
N LEU A 48 -3.52 -4.62 -10.22
CA LEU A 48 -4.83 -4.73 -10.84
C LEU A 48 -5.17 -3.46 -11.62
N ILE A 49 -4.93 -2.27 -11.06
CA ILE A 49 -5.11 -0.98 -11.73
C ILE A 49 -4.26 -0.93 -13.02
N TYR A 50 -2.97 -1.30 -12.92
CA TYR A 50 -2.07 -1.36 -14.07
C TYR A 50 -2.62 -2.28 -15.17
N VAL A 51 -3.03 -3.50 -14.82
CA VAL A 51 -3.59 -4.46 -15.78
C VAL A 51 -4.88 -3.92 -16.43
N VAL A 52 -5.79 -3.33 -15.66
CA VAL A 52 -7.04 -2.75 -16.19
C VAL A 52 -6.76 -1.66 -17.24
N VAL A 53 -5.80 -0.78 -16.96
CA VAL A 53 -5.37 0.29 -17.88
C VAL A 53 -4.74 -0.30 -19.14
N HIS A 54 -3.77 -1.21 -18.98
CA HIS A 54 -3.03 -1.79 -20.10
C HIS A 54 -3.86 -2.74 -20.96
N CYS A 55 -4.88 -3.39 -20.40
CA CYS A 55 -5.84 -4.19 -21.15
C CYS A 55 -6.88 -3.35 -21.90
N GLY A 56 -6.96 -2.04 -21.64
CA GLY A 56 -7.92 -1.15 -22.31
C GLY A 56 -9.37 -1.54 -22.06
N ILE A 57 -9.70 -2.02 -20.85
CA ILE A 57 -11.07 -2.43 -20.53
C ILE A 57 -11.97 -1.19 -20.55
N ILE A 58 -12.91 -1.17 -21.50
CA ILE A 58 -13.90 -0.10 -21.62
C ILE A 58 -15.06 -0.39 -20.65
N ALA A 59 -15.55 0.64 -19.96
CA ALA A 59 -16.70 0.53 -19.05
C ALA A 59 -16.53 -0.56 -17.97
N ALA A 60 -15.34 -0.67 -17.40
CA ALA A 60 -15.03 -1.62 -16.32
C ALA A 60 -15.99 -1.50 -15.11
N GLU A 61 -16.52 -0.30 -14.84
CA GLU A 61 -17.58 -0.09 -13.85
C GLU A 61 -18.85 -0.87 -14.18
N ILE A 62 -19.36 -0.72 -15.42
CA ILE A 62 -20.57 -1.40 -15.87
C ILE A 62 -20.38 -2.91 -15.81
N GLU A 63 -19.19 -3.40 -16.19
CA GLU A 63 -18.85 -4.82 -16.08
C GLU A 63 -18.86 -5.30 -14.62
N ALA A 64 -18.41 -4.48 -13.68
CA ALA A 64 -18.42 -4.79 -12.25
C ALA A 64 -19.83 -4.82 -11.69
N ASP A 65 -20.63 -3.79 -11.94
CA ASP A 65 -22.04 -3.70 -11.49
C ASP A 65 -22.87 -4.84 -12.09
N TYR A 66 -22.66 -5.15 -13.37
CA TYR A 66 -23.32 -6.27 -14.06
C TYR A 66 -23.03 -7.62 -13.38
N MET A 67 -21.79 -7.85 -12.94
CA MET A 67 -21.45 -9.05 -12.16
C MET A 67 -22.06 -9.00 -10.77
N TRP A 68 -22.04 -7.85 -10.11
CA TRP A 68 -22.54 -7.69 -8.74
C TRP A 68 -24.04 -7.97 -8.62
N ASP A 69 -24.82 -7.46 -9.57
CA ASP A 69 -26.28 -7.51 -9.52
C ASP A 69 -26.86 -8.86 -9.99
N LEU A 70 -26.14 -9.59 -10.85
CA LEU A 70 -26.66 -10.81 -11.49
C LEU A 70 -26.06 -12.12 -10.96
N ILE A 71 -25.00 -12.06 -10.14
CA ILE A 71 -24.39 -13.24 -9.54
C ILE A 71 -25.08 -13.58 -8.21
N ASN A 72 -25.30 -14.87 -7.98
CA ASN A 72 -25.91 -15.35 -6.74
C ASN A 72 -25.05 -14.94 -5.52
N PRO A 73 -25.64 -14.38 -4.45
CA PRO A 73 -24.94 -14.00 -3.23
C PRO A 73 -24.05 -15.10 -2.62
N ALA A 74 -24.41 -16.37 -2.78
CA ALA A 74 -23.60 -17.50 -2.30
C ALA A 74 -22.21 -17.56 -2.96
N VAL A 75 -22.10 -17.22 -4.25
CA VAL A 75 -20.82 -17.14 -4.97
C VAL A 75 -20.07 -15.86 -4.60
N MET A 76 -20.80 -14.76 -4.39
CA MET A 76 -20.24 -13.47 -3.99
C MET A 76 -19.61 -13.51 -2.59
N ASN A 77 -20.09 -14.36 -1.68
CA ASN A 77 -19.55 -14.51 -0.33
C ASN A 77 -18.22 -15.29 -0.24
N THR A 78 -17.65 -15.69 -1.37
CA THR A 78 -16.35 -16.38 -1.44
C THR A 78 -15.27 -15.42 -1.96
N GLU A 79 -14.27 -15.92 -2.67
CA GLU A 79 -13.21 -15.10 -3.27
C GLU A 79 -13.71 -14.18 -4.40
N GLY A 80 -14.81 -14.56 -5.06
CA GLY A 80 -15.40 -13.81 -6.16
C GLY A 80 -15.77 -12.38 -5.78
N GLY A 81 -16.51 -12.20 -4.67
CA GLY A 81 -16.89 -10.87 -4.20
C GLY A 81 -15.71 -10.04 -3.72
N TYR A 82 -14.68 -10.67 -3.16
CA TYR A 82 -13.45 -9.99 -2.75
C TYR A 82 -12.73 -9.36 -3.95
N TYR A 83 -12.50 -10.13 -5.01
CA TYR A 83 -11.81 -9.61 -6.19
C TYR A 83 -12.68 -8.66 -7.00
N LEU A 84 -14.01 -8.83 -6.97
CA LEU A 84 -14.92 -7.88 -7.58
C LEU A 84 -14.94 -6.54 -6.82
N THR A 85 -14.83 -6.56 -5.49
CA THR A 85 -14.63 -5.33 -4.68
C THR A 85 -13.31 -4.66 -5.01
N SER A 86 -12.25 -5.45 -5.25
CA SER A 86 -10.94 -4.95 -5.67
C SER A 86 -11.00 -4.29 -7.06
N LEU A 87 -11.74 -4.88 -8.00
CA LEU A 87 -11.99 -4.29 -9.32
C LEU A 87 -12.74 -2.96 -9.20
N ASN A 88 -13.76 -2.88 -8.34
CA ASN A 88 -14.51 -1.64 -8.12
C ASN A 88 -13.61 -0.54 -7.50
N SER A 89 -12.73 -0.93 -6.57
CA SER A 89 -11.72 -0.03 -6.01
C SER A 89 -10.76 0.49 -7.08
N ALA A 90 -10.30 -0.38 -7.99
CA ALA A 90 -9.43 0.02 -9.10
C ALA A 90 -10.14 1.01 -10.05
N VAL A 91 -11.41 0.77 -10.37
CA VAL A 91 -12.25 1.68 -11.18
C VAL A 91 -12.41 3.04 -10.50
N LEU A 92 -12.69 3.05 -9.20
CA LEU A 92 -12.83 4.30 -8.43
C LEU A 92 -11.54 5.14 -8.48
N VAL A 93 -10.38 4.50 -8.31
CA VAL A 93 -9.08 5.19 -8.43
C VAL A 93 -8.89 5.77 -9.83
N LEU A 94 -9.22 5.02 -10.88
CA LEU A 94 -9.09 5.48 -12.26
C LEU A 94 -10.05 6.64 -12.60
N LYS A 95 -11.26 6.64 -12.07
CA LYS A 95 -12.23 7.74 -12.23
C LYS A 95 -11.73 9.04 -11.60
N ASN A 96 -11.21 8.95 -10.38
CA ASN A 96 -10.73 10.10 -9.63
C ASN A 96 -9.28 10.47 -9.99
N PHE A 97 -8.67 9.77 -10.95
CA PHE A 97 -7.28 9.97 -11.31
C PHE A 97 -7.00 11.39 -11.83
N LYS A 98 -7.96 11.99 -12.55
CA LYS A 98 -7.84 13.38 -13.03
C LYS A 98 -7.86 14.38 -11.88
N GLU A 99 -8.74 14.20 -10.91
CA GLU A 99 -8.82 15.05 -9.71
C GLU A 99 -7.57 14.89 -8.83
N MET A 100 -7.05 13.65 -8.72
CA MET A 100 -5.76 13.38 -8.11
C MET A 100 -4.61 14.05 -8.88
N GLN A 101 -4.61 13.99 -10.21
CA GLN A 101 -3.60 14.66 -11.05
C GLN A 101 -3.68 16.18 -10.96
N GLU A 102 -4.86 16.77 -10.88
CA GLU A 102 -5.00 18.23 -10.73
C GLU A 102 -4.53 18.70 -9.34
N ALA A 103 -4.70 17.87 -8.30
CA ALA A 103 -4.06 18.07 -7.00
C ALA A 103 -2.54 17.78 -7.01
N GLN A 104 -2.05 16.96 -7.95
CA GLN A 104 -0.66 16.51 -8.08
C GLN A 104 0.13 17.16 -9.22
N ASN A 105 -0.45 18.09 -9.98
CA ASN A 105 0.19 18.72 -11.16
C ASN A 105 1.42 19.59 -10.81
N THR A 106 1.86 19.55 -9.55
CA THR A 106 3.15 20.03 -9.07
C THR A 106 4.24 18.97 -8.94
N GLN A 107 4.02 17.65 -9.08
CA GLN A 107 5.05 16.66 -8.72
C GLN A 107 5.11 15.39 -9.61
N HIS A 108 6.26 15.26 -10.28
CA HIS A 108 6.99 14.07 -10.75
C HIS A 108 6.26 12.83 -11.28
N GLU A 109 6.51 12.57 -12.56
CA GLU A 109 6.32 11.29 -13.25
C GLU A 109 6.91 10.11 -12.45
N SER A 110 6.16 9.00 -12.42
CA SER A 110 6.62 7.61 -12.14
C SER A 110 6.40 7.02 -10.74
N ARG A 111 5.52 7.54 -9.89
CA ARG A 111 5.07 6.79 -8.69
C ARG A 111 3.61 6.41 -8.77
N LEU A 112 3.34 5.11 -8.68
CA LEU A 112 1.99 4.58 -8.50
C LEU A 112 1.47 5.04 -7.12
N PRO A 113 0.22 5.53 -7.03
CA PRO A 113 -0.37 5.94 -5.76
C PRO A 113 -0.45 4.73 -4.82
N SER A 114 0.12 4.88 -3.62
CA SER A 114 0.07 3.90 -2.54
C SER A 114 -1.04 4.26 -1.55
N ILE A 115 -1.60 3.27 -0.83
CA ILE A 115 -2.50 3.52 0.32
C ILE A 115 -1.85 4.48 1.33
N SER A 116 -0.52 4.44 1.41
CA SER A 116 0.26 5.34 2.25
C SER A 116 0.13 6.80 1.85
N ASP A 117 -0.28 7.13 0.63
CA ASP A 117 -0.46 8.50 0.15
C ASP A 117 -1.83 9.08 0.58
N MET A 118 -2.75 8.24 1.05
CA MET A 118 -4.02 8.69 1.61
C MET A 118 -3.85 9.28 3.01
N GLN A 119 -4.64 10.33 3.32
CA GLN A 119 -4.72 10.89 4.67
C GLN A 119 -5.26 9.83 5.64
N GLY A 120 -4.59 9.66 6.79
CA GLY A 120 -4.99 8.70 7.82
C GLY A 120 -4.21 7.37 7.81
N PHE A 121 -3.33 7.15 6.84
CA PHE A 121 -2.42 6.01 6.80
C PHE A 121 -0.96 6.45 6.75
N LEU A 122 -0.09 5.63 7.35
CA LEU A 122 1.35 5.88 7.39
C LEU A 122 2.13 4.59 7.23
N LYS A 123 3.01 4.53 6.23
CA LYS A 123 3.96 3.43 6.07
C LYS A 123 5.17 3.67 6.95
N ILE A 124 5.48 2.68 7.78
CA ILE A 124 6.61 2.71 8.71
C ILE A 124 7.55 1.54 8.44
N ALA A 125 8.84 1.79 8.63
CA ALA A 125 9.89 0.79 8.65
C ALA A 125 10.18 0.35 10.09
N ILE A 126 10.20 -0.95 10.34
CA ILE A 126 10.53 -1.55 11.63
C ILE A 126 11.68 -2.53 11.40
N PRO A 127 12.90 -2.20 11.82
CA PRO A 127 14.05 -3.10 11.73
C PRO A 127 13.84 -4.32 12.63
N ASP A 128 14.09 -5.51 12.08
CA ASP A 128 14.18 -6.76 12.81
C ASP A 128 15.65 -7.11 13.02
N GLU A 129 16.14 -6.87 14.24
CA GLU A 129 17.54 -7.11 14.63
C GLU A 129 17.89 -8.61 14.67
N LEU A 130 16.91 -9.51 14.79
CA LEU A 130 17.17 -10.96 14.81
C LEU A 130 17.39 -11.51 13.40
N ARG A 131 16.80 -10.87 12.40
CA ARG A 131 16.79 -11.34 11.00
C ARG A 131 17.58 -10.44 10.05
N ASP A 132 18.19 -9.37 10.57
CA ASP A 132 18.88 -8.34 9.80
C ASP A 132 18.05 -7.85 8.60
N SER A 133 16.78 -7.53 8.86
CA SER A 133 15.82 -7.15 7.81
C SER A 133 14.98 -5.96 8.23
N ILE A 134 14.36 -5.26 7.27
CA ILE A 134 13.45 -4.15 7.54
C ILE A 134 12.03 -4.58 7.17
N ILE A 135 11.15 -4.59 8.17
CA ILE A 135 9.73 -4.86 7.98
C ILE A 135 9.02 -3.56 7.65
N TRP A 136 8.27 -3.54 6.55
CA TRP A 136 7.45 -2.40 6.17
C TRP A 136 5.99 -2.65 6.51
N LYS A 137 5.36 -1.71 7.22
CA LYS A 137 3.94 -1.80 7.57
C LYS A 137 3.21 -0.49 7.41
N THR A 138 2.04 -0.55 6.77
CA THR A 138 1.07 0.55 6.73
C THR A 138 0.19 0.48 7.97
N LEU A 139 0.13 1.58 8.72
CA LEU A 139 -0.66 1.72 9.94
C LEU A 139 -1.71 2.82 9.79
N PRO A 140 -2.89 2.68 10.43
CA PRO A 140 -3.87 3.75 10.51
C PRO A 140 -3.39 4.80 11.51
N VAL A 141 -2.81 5.90 11.02
CA VAL A 141 -2.35 7.04 11.82
C VAL A 141 -3.19 8.24 11.43
N ARG A 142 -4.15 8.62 12.28
CA ARG A 142 -5.04 9.76 12.01
C ARG A 142 -4.26 11.09 12.03
N PRO A 143 -4.72 12.14 11.31
CA PRO A 143 -4.04 13.44 11.25
C PRO A 143 -3.66 14.03 12.63
N ASN A 144 -4.53 13.86 13.63
CA ASN A 144 -4.35 14.45 14.96
C ASN A 144 -3.66 13.52 15.97
N MET A 145 -3.14 12.37 15.51
CA MET A 145 -2.49 11.41 16.39
C MET A 145 -1.04 11.84 16.65
N ASN A 146 -0.69 12.04 17.92
CA ASN A 146 0.65 12.44 18.30
C ASN A 146 1.64 11.25 18.22
N THR A 147 2.93 11.57 18.22
CA THR A 147 4.00 10.58 18.08
C THR A 147 4.00 9.59 19.24
N ARG A 148 3.67 10.01 20.46
CA ARG A 148 3.59 9.11 21.63
C ARG A 148 2.54 8.02 21.44
N ASP A 149 1.34 8.41 21.00
CA ASP A 149 0.24 7.48 20.76
C ASP A 149 0.59 6.51 19.63
N VAL A 150 1.24 7.01 18.58
CA VAL A 150 1.74 6.18 17.47
C VAL A 150 2.79 5.18 17.95
N CYS A 151 3.76 5.61 18.76
CA CYS A 151 4.77 4.72 19.35
C CYS A 151 4.13 3.64 20.22
N SER A 152 3.17 4.00 21.07
CA SER A 152 2.43 3.05 21.91
C SER A 152 1.67 2.01 21.07
N MET A 153 0.99 2.48 20.01
CA MET A 153 0.29 1.61 19.07
C MET A 153 1.25 0.64 18.36
N ILE A 154 2.40 1.12 17.89
CA ILE A 154 3.43 0.28 17.26
C ILE A 154 3.93 -0.75 18.26
N ALA A 155 4.38 -0.32 19.45
CA ALA A 155 4.92 -1.21 20.47
C ALA A 155 3.94 -2.34 20.83
N HIS A 156 2.66 -2.00 21.02
CA HIS A 156 1.62 -2.97 21.32
C HIS A 156 1.38 -3.92 20.13
N LYS A 157 1.22 -3.38 18.91
CA LYS A 157 0.92 -4.17 17.70
C LYS A 157 2.03 -5.15 17.36
N PHE A 158 3.29 -4.76 17.55
CA PHE A 158 4.47 -5.57 17.23
C PHE A 158 5.08 -6.29 18.44
N LYS A 159 4.41 -6.25 19.61
CA LYS A 159 4.83 -6.94 20.85
C LYS A 159 6.26 -6.60 21.28
N ILE A 160 6.63 -5.32 21.18
CA ILE A 160 7.98 -4.83 21.52
C ILE A 160 8.13 -4.80 23.04
N THR A 161 9.13 -5.51 23.56
CA THR A 161 9.29 -5.74 25.01
C THR A 161 9.81 -4.51 25.76
N ASN A 162 10.69 -3.73 25.14
CA ASN A 162 11.30 -2.53 25.75
C ASN A 162 11.04 -1.28 24.90
N PRO A 163 9.79 -0.76 24.83
CA PRO A 163 9.46 0.36 23.96
C PRO A 163 10.18 1.67 24.30
N GLN A 164 10.69 1.80 25.54
CA GLN A 164 11.47 2.97 25.98
C GLN A 164 12.82 3.10 25.29
N ASP A 165 13.37 1.98 24.79
CA ASP A 165 14.65 1.95 24.08
C ASP A 165 14.48 2.30 22.60
N TYR A 166 13.25 2.60 22.16
CA TYR A 166 12.91 2.91 20.76
C TYR A 166 12.51 4.38 20.60
N GLY A 167 12.66 4.87 19.38
CA GLY A 167 12.18 6.17 18.96
C GLY A 167 11.51 6.09 17.60
N PHE A 168 10.67 7.09 17.34
CA PHE A 168 10.06 7.29 16.03
C PHE A 168 10.82 8.37 15.28
N TYR A 169 11.22 8.04 14.06
CA TYR A 169 12.08 8.85 13.22
C TYR A 169 11.43 9.07 11.86
N TYR A 170 11.72 10.21 11.25
CA TYR A 170 11.55 10.39 9.82
C TYR A 170 12.94 10.57 9.18
N ILE A 171 13.08 10.05 7.98
CA ILE A 171 14.34 10.09 7.22
C ILE A 171 14.07 10.86 5.93
N VAL A 172 14.82 11.94 5.73
CA VAL A 172 14.76 12.78 4.53
C VAL A 172 16.17 12.94 3.99
N ARG A 173 16.39 12.59 2.71
CA ARG A 173 17.71 12.64 2.05
C ARG A 173 18.83 11.93 2.85
N GLY A 174 18.48 10.83 3.52
CA GLY A 174 19.41 10.04 4.34
C GLY A 174 19.69 10.61 5.74
N VAL A 175 19.12 11.77 6.10
CA VAL A 175 19.23 12.33 7.44
C VAL A 175 18.08 11.84 8.30
N GLU A 176 18.40 11.18 9.41
CA GLU A 176 17.43 10.74 10.40
C GLU A 176 17.11 11.86 11.40
N THR A 177 15.83 12.15 11.60
CA THR A 177 15.37 13.09 12.62
C THR A 177 14.36 12.41 13.53
N LYS A 178 14.60 12.47 14.84
CA LYS A 178 13.68 11.95 15.85
C LYS A 178 12.47 12.87 15.97
N LEU A 179 11.26 12.31 15.94
CA LEU A 179 10.04 13.06 16.27
C LEU A 179 9.87 13.14 17.78
N ASN A 180 9.49 14.33 18.27
CA ASN A 180 9.12 14.48 19.67
C ASN A 180 7.68 13.97 19.89
N ASP A 181 7.41 13.44 21.08
CA ASP A 181 6.12 12.89 21.50
C ASP A 181 4.89 13.73 21.13
N SER A 182 5.00 15.06 21.21
CA SER A 182 3.89 15.99 20.98
C SER A 182 3.59 16.27 19.51
N HIS A 183 4.51 15.94 18.58
CA HIS A 183 4.28 16.21 17.16
C HIS A 183 3.39 15.14 16.53
N CYS A 184 2.63 15.53 15.51
CA CYS A 184 1.83 14.61 14.70
C CYS A 184 2.64 14.15 13.48
N PRO A 185 2.84 12.84 13.28
CA PRO A 185 3.55 12.32 12.11
C PRO A 185 2.94 12.70 10.76
N GLN A 186 1.61 12.83 10.70
CA GLN A 186 0.90 13.23 9.47
C GLN A 186 1.16 14.69 9.10
N ASP A 187 1.28 15.58 10.09
CA ASP A 187 1.64 16.98 9.84
C ASP A 187 3.06 17.08 9.31
N VAL A 188 4.00 16.34 9.93
CA VAL A 188 5.40 16.27 9.47
C VAL A 188 5.48 15.72 8.04
N LYS A 189 4.74 14.65 7.74
CA LYS A 189 4.66 14.09 6.38
C LYS A 189 4.14 15.13 5.38
N THR A 190 3.09 15.86 5.75
CA THR A 190 2.48 16.91 4.90
C THR A 190 3.48 18.05 4.67
N GLU A 191 4.20 18.50 5.71
CA GLU A 191 5.21 19.54 5.59
C GLU A 191 6.37 19.14 4.66
N ILE A 192 6.86 17.89 4.79
CA ILE A 192 7.92 17.36 3.93
C ILE A 192 7.43 17.22 2.48
N MET A 193 6.18 16.78 2.30
CA MET A 193 5.54 16.70 0.98
C MET A 193 5.38 18.09 0.33
N LEU A 194 5.02 19.11 1.10
CA LEU A 194 4.97 20.52 0.63
C LEU A 194 6.35 21.03 0.22
N LYS A 195 7.42 20.56 0.87
CA LYS A 195 8.82 20.82 0.50
C LYS A 195 9.30 20.00 -0.69
N ASN A 196 8.43 19.22 -1.32
CA ASN A 196 8.73 18.35 -2.46
C ASN A 196 9.87 17.36 -2.17
N GLN A 197 9.81 16.75 -0.99
CA GLN A 197 10.79 15.78 -0.51
C GLN A 197 10.11 14.46 -0.15
N ASP A 198 10.84 13.37 -0.34
CA ASP A 198 10.44 12.05 0.13
C ASP A 198 10.85 11.85 1.58
N CYS A 199 9.96 11.25 2.36
CA CYS A 199 10.28 10.78 3.71
C CYS A 199 9.97 9.30 3.90
N VAL A 200 10.82 8.66 4.70
CA VAL A 200 10.57 7.34 5.26
C VAL A 200 10.33 7.51 6.75
N PHE A 201 9.27 6.95 7.29
CA PHE A 201 9.07 6.87 8.73
C PHE A 201 9.61 5.55 9.25
N ALA A 202 10.27 5.58 10.40
CA ALA A 202 10.89 4.42 11.01
C ALA A 202 10.66 4.38 12.52
N TYR A 203 10.44 3.19 13.05
CA TYR A 203 10.45 2.92 14.48
C TYR A 203 11.60 1.97 14.81
N LYS A 204 12.65 2.50 15.44
CA LYS A 204 13.91 1.78 15.69
C LYS A 204 14.45 2.04 17.08
N ARG A 205 15.39 1.21 17.53
CA ARG A 205 16.14 1.44 18.78
C ARG A 205 16.98 2.72 18.71
N LEU A 206 17.09 3.43 19.83
CA LEU A 206 17.77 4.72 19.94
C LEU A 206 19.26 4.65 19.56
N ALA A 207 19.93 3.52 19.82
CA ALA A 207 21.35 3.32 19.56
C ALA A 207 21.66 2.63 18.22
N SER A 208 20.64 2.19 17.48
CA SER A 208 20.85 1.42 16.25
C SER A 208 21.13 2.36 15.07
N ASN A 209 22.25 2.16 14.39
CA ASN A 209 22.59 2.87 13.16
C ASN A 209 22.22 2.00 11.97
N ILE A 210 21.28 2.47 11.16
CA ILE A 210 20.64 1.66 10.12
C ILE A 210 20.92 2.32 8.78
N ALA A 211 21.51 1.55 7.86
CA ALA A 211 21.64 1.97 6.49
C ALA A 211 20.27 1.90 5.81
N TRP A 212 19.54 3.02 5.81
CA TRP A 212 18.26 3.09 5.11
C TRP A 212 18.48 2.98 3.61
N PRO A 213 17.63 2.22 2.89
CA PRO A 213 17.66 2.24 1.45
C PRO A 213 17.32 3.66 0.97
N LEU A 214 18.32 4.39 0.46
CA LEU A 214 18.22 5.76 -0.07
C LEU A 214 17.28 5.88 -1.28
N SER A 215 16.80 4.73 -1.74
CA SER A 215 15.77 4.57 -2.73
C SER A 215 15.12 3.23 -2.39
N VAL A 216 13.80 3.19 -2.27
CA VAL A 216 13.09 1.92 -2.47
C VAL A 216 13.34 1.55 -3.93
N LYS A 217 14.48 0.90 -4.19
CA LYS A 217 14.91 0.51 -5.53
C LYS A 217 14.08 -0.71 -5.90
N LYS A 218 13.10 -0.43 -6.76
CA LYS A 218 12.45 -1.27 -7.79
C LYS A 218 12.05 -2.67 -7.38
#